data_AF-A0A970CXP6-F1
#
_entry.id   AF-A0A970CXP6-F1
#
_cell.length_a   1.000
_cell.length_b   1.000
_cell.length_c   1.000
_cell.angle_alpha   90.00
_cell.angle_beta   90.00
_cell.angle_gamma   90.00
#
_symmetry.space_group_name_H-M   'P 1'
#
loop_
_entity.id
_entity.type
_entity.pdbx_description
1 polymer ?
#
loop_
_entity_poly.entity_id
_entity_poly.type
_entity_poly.pdbx_seq_one_letter_code
_entity_poly.pdbx_strand_id
1 'polypeptide(L)'
;RAEDLLNGVLGEELRKQFDSTLIRFPGGSFGDKKASARKAVLENGYKYVDWNVLNGDAEGVNLSADKLVARFKQTLRNQDSAVILMHDHDAKETTAEALPEIIEYLQSEGYTFKTLADFNFQY
;
A
#
# COMPACT_ATOMS: atom_id res chain seq x y z
N ARG A 1 7.21 12.76 -22.16
CA ARG A 1 5.73 12.60 -22.37
C ARG A 1 4.96 12.34 -21.07
N ALA A 2 5.37 11.40 -20.19
CA ALA A 2 4.83 11.29 -18.82
C ALA A 2 5.68 12.07 -17.81
N GLU A 3 7.00 12.03 -17.99
CA GLU A 3 7.96 12.76 -17.14
C GLU A 3 7.76 14.27 -17.20
N ASP A 4 7.55 14.84 -18.39
CA ASP A 4 7.27 16.28 -18.55
C ASP A 4 5.98 16.71 -17.83
N LEU A 5 4.97 15.82 -17.80
CA LEU A 5 3.72 16.07 -17.10
C LEU A 5 3.91 16.05 -15.58
N LEU A 6 4.64 15.05 -15.07
CA LEU A 6 4.99 14.97 -13.65
C LEU A 6 5.85 16.16 -13.22
N ASN A 7 6.79 16.60 -14.06
CA ASN A 7 7.60 17.80 -13.81
C ASN A 7 6.73 19.06 -13.76
N GLY A 8 5.74 19.17 -14.63
CA GLY A 8 4.81 20.31 -14.65
C GLY A 8 3.88 20.38 -13.44
N VAL A 9 3.51 19.23 -12.84
CA VAL A 9 2.60 19.17 -11.68
C VAL A 9 3.35 19.25 -10.36
N LEU A 10 4.46 18.51 -10.23
CA LEU A 10 5.20 18.39 -8.97
C LEU A 10 6.32 19.44 -8.84
N GLY A 11 6.85 19.94 -9.95
CA GLY A 11 8.10 20.70 -9.97
C GLY A 11 9.34 19.80 -9.87
N GLU A 12 10.48 20.26 -10.39
CA GLU A 12 11.71 19.46 -10.50
C GLU A 12 12.23 18.93 -9.15
N GLU A 13 12.10 19.72 -8.08
CA GLU A 13 12.62 19.36 -6.76
C GLU A 13 11.79 18.25 -6.08
N LEU A 14 10.46 18.30 -6.18
CA LEU A 14 9.61 17.22 -5.67
C LEU A 14 9.68 15.99 -6.57
N ARG A 15 9.92 16.15 -7.88
CA ARG A 15 10.12 15.01 -8.78
C ARG A 15 11.32 14.16 -8.36
N LYS A 16 12.45 14.78 -8.01
CA LYS A 16 13.66 14.05 -7.55
C LYS A 16 13.41 13.18 -6.32
N GLN A 17 12.37 13.51 -5.54
CA GLN A 17 11.97 12.76 -4.34
C GLN A 17 10.89 11.71 -4.64
N PHE A 18 10.29 11.72 -5.84
CA PHE A 18 9.18 10.84 -6.20
C PHE A 18 9.65 9.69 -7.09
N ASP A 19 9.75 8.48 -6.51
CA ASP A 19 10.00 7.27 -7.27
C ASP A 19 8.72 6.80 -7.98
N SER A 20 8.64 7.09 -9.28
CA SER A 20 7.51 6.67 -10.12
C SER A 20 7.65 5.24 -10.67
N THR A 21 8.68 4.50 -10.25
CA THR A 21 8.96 3.15 -10.74
C THR A 21 8.30 2.07 -9.88
N LEU A 22 7.74 2.42 -8.72
CA LEU A 22 7.00 1.50 -7.87
C LEU A 22 5.51 1.47 -8.24
N ILE A 23 4.97 0.27 -8.49
CA ILE A 23 3.55 0.07 -8.80
C ILE A 23 2.89 -0.97 -7.88
N ARG A 24 1.56 -1.02 -7.88
CA ARG A 24 0.79 -2.14 -7.31
C ARG A 24 -0.12 -2.72 -8.37
N PHE A 25 -0.12 -4.03 -8.53
CA PHE A 25 -1.03 -4.68 -9.48
C PHE A 25 -2.48 -4.56 -8.98
N PRO A 26 -3.44 -4.23 -9.87
CA PRO A 26 -4.86 -4.31 -9.52
C PRO A 26 -5.21 -5.73 -9.02
N GLY A 27 -5.73 -5.81 -7.80
CA GLY A 27 -6.04 -7.07 -7.13
C GLY A 27 -4.80 -7.93 -6.79
N GLY A 28 -3.61 -7.34 -6.71
CA GLY A 28 -2.36 -7.99 -6.30
C GLY A 28 -1.65 -8.70 -7.45
N SER A 29 -0.36 -8.98 -7.29
CA SER A 29 0.48 -9.57 -8.35
C SER A 29 0.29 -11.09 -8.52
N PHE A 30 -0.55 -11.71 -7.68
CA PHE A 30 -0.68 -13.16 -7.52
C PHE A 30 -1.18 -13.91 -8.77
N GLY A 31 -0.80 -15.19 -8.84
CA GLY A 31 -1.27 -16.14 -9.84
C GLY A 31 -0.51 -16.12 -11.18
N ASP A 32 -0.63 -17.21 -11.93
CA ASP A 32 0.17 -17.43 -13.15
C ASP A 32 -0.24 -16.53 -14.30
N LYS A 33 -1.51 -16.13 -14.36
CA LYS A 33 -2.03 -15.22 -15.40
C LYS A 33 -1.32 -13.87 -15.42
N LYS A 34 -0.73 -13.45 -14.30
CA LYS A 34 0.02 -12.19 -14.17
C LYS A 34 1.53 -12.37 -14.33
N ALA A 35 2.04 -13.57 -14.58
CA ALA A 35 3.47 -13.85 -14.66
C ALA A 35 4.18 -13.04 -15.75
N SER A 36 3.60 -12.97 -16.95
CA SER A 36 4.15 -12.16 -18.05
C SER A 36 4.17 -10.67 -17.71
N ALA A 37 3.14 -10.18 -17.02
CA ALA A 37 3.06 -8.79 -16.59
C ALA A 37 4.08 -8.47 -15.49
N ARG A 38 4.27 -9.35 -14.50
CA ARG A 38 5.34 -9.20 -13.48
C ARG A 38 6.71 -9.14 -14.15
N LYS A 39 6.98 -10.02 -15.10
CA LYS A 39 8.23 -10.04 -15.87
C LYS A 39 8.43 -8.72 -16.63
N ALA A 40 7.42 -8.26 -17.36
CA ALA A 40 7.50 -7.01 -18.11
C ALA A 40 7.77 -5.79 -17.22
N VAL A 41 7.13 -5.72 -16.05
CA VAL A 41 7.37 -4.64 -15.05
C VAL A 41 8.84 -4.60 -14.65
N LEU A 42 9.41 -5.75 -14.24
CA LEU A 42 10.81 -5.83 -13.83
C LEU A 42 11.78 -5.53 -14.98
N GLU A 43 11.54 -6.08 -16.18
CA GLU A 43 12.40 -5.86 -17.36
C GLU A 43 12.41 -4.40 -17.84
N ASN A 44 11.38 -3.62 -17.52
CA ASN A 44 11.29 -2.18 -17.83
C ASN A 44 11.77 -1.29 -16.66
N GLY A 45 12.41 -1.87 -15.64
CA GLY A 45 12.98 -1.13 -14.52
C GLY A 45 11.96 -0.69 -13.47
N TYR A 46 10.73 -1.20 -13.52
CA TYR A 46 9.73 -0.97 -12.49
C TYR A 46 9.83 -2.03 -11.39
N LYS A 47 9.41 -1.66 -10.19
CA LYS A 47 9.20 -2.55 -9.04
C LYS A 47 7.70 -2.64 -8.79
N TYR A 48 7.23 -3.72 -8.17
CA TYR A 48 5.86 -3.79 -7.70
C TYR A 48 5.81 -3.96 -6.18
N VAL A 49 4.64 -3.86 -5.56
CA VAL A 49 4.44 -4.19 -4.14
C VAL A 49 3.02 -4.68 -3.90
N ASP A 50 2.93 -5.79 -3.19
CA ASP A 50 1.66 -6.32 -2.70
C ASP A 50 1.40 -5.84 -1.27
N TRP A 51 0.86 -6.71 -0.42
CA TRP A 51 0.54 -6.45 0.97
C TRP A 51 0.55 -7.78 1.74
N ASN A 52 0.78 -7.72 3.05
CA ASN A 52 0.75 -8.89 3.94
C ASN A 52 -0.20 -8.69 5.14
N VAL A 53 -0.83 -7.51 5.26
CA VAL A 53 -1.82 -7.19 6.29
C VAL A 53 -3.03 -6.53 5.64
N LEU A 54 -4.22 -6.81 6.17
CA LEU A 54 -5.51 -6.32 5.66
C LEU A 54 -6.30 -5.68 6.81
N ASN A 55 -6.79 -4.46 6.62
CA ASN A 55 -7.91 -3.97 7.44
C ASN A 55 -9.27 -4.50 6.96
N GLY A 56 -9.32 -5.11 5.76
CA GLY A 56 -10.53 -5.71 5.20
C GLY A 56 -11.51 -4.72 4.57
N ASP A 57 -11.11 -3.47 4.31
CA ASP A 57 -12.00 -2.45 3.73
C ASP A 57 -12.58 -2.82 2.37
N ALA A 58 -11.90 -3.67 1.60
CA ALA A 58 -12.32 -4.20 0.32
C ALA A 58 -13.02 -5.57 0.40
N GLU A 59 -13.19 -6.15 1.60
CA GLU A 59 -13.84 -7.46 1.80
C GLU A 59 -15.37 -7.34 1.92
N GLY A 60 -15.93 -6.13 1.93
CA GLY A 60 -17.36 -5.89 2.02
C GLY A 60 -17.77 -4.46 1.71
N VAL A 61 -19.08 -4.20 1.86
CA VAL A 61 -19.70 -2.88 1.65
C VAL A 61 -20.12 -2.32 3.01
N ASN A 62 -19.84 -1.04 3.27
CA ASN A 62 -20.23 -0.31 4.48
C ASN A 62 -19.84 -1.02 5.79
N LEU A 63 -18.61 -1.56 5.85
CA LEU A 63 -18.05 -2.12 7.08
C LEU A 63 -17.75 -0.99 8.07
N SER A 64 -18.10 -1.18 9.34
CA SER A 64 -17.80 -0.21 10.41
C SER A 64 -16.30 -0.16 10.72
N ALA A 65 -15.82 0.98 11.23
CA ALA A 65 -14.44 1.15 11.66
C ALA A 65 -13.98 0.02 12.61
N ASP A 66 -14.78 -0.34 13.61
CA ASP A 66 -14.49 -1.44 14.54
C ASP A 66 -14.22 -2.78 13.84
N LYS A 67 -14.97 -3.09 12.77
CA LYS A 67 -14.75 -4.32 11.99
C LYS A 67 -13.43 -4.26 11.25
N LEU A 68 -13.06 -3.09 10.73
CA LEU A 68 -11.79 -2.90 10.04
C LEU A 68 -10.60 -3.03 10.99
N VAL A 69 -10.69 -2.43 12.18
CA VAL A 69 -9.69 -2.56 13.25
C VAL A 69 -9.55 -4.02 13.69
N ALA A 70 -10.66 -4.71 13.92
CA ALA A 70 -10.64 -6.12 14.33
C ALA A 70 -9.97 -7.00 13.26
N ARG A 71 -10.28 -6.75 11.98
CA ARG A 71 -9.70 -7.47 10.84
C ARG A 71 -8.20 -7.16 10.67
N PHE A 72 -7.80 -5.91 10.88
CA PHE A 72 -6.39 -5.52 10.94
C PHE A 72 -5.63 -6.27 12.03
N LYS A 73 -6.11 -6.26 13.28
CA LYS A 73 -5.49 -6.97 14.40
C LYS A 73 -5.38 -8.49 14.14
N GLN A 74 -6.39 -9.07 13.49
CA GLN A 74 -6.39 -10.48 13.09
C GLN A 74 -5.32 -10.82 12.05
N THR A 75 -4.98 -9.90 11.15
CA THR A 75 -4.07 -10.15 10.03
C THR A 75 -2.64 -9.69 10.29
N LEU A 76 -2.39 -8.78 11.25
CA LEU A 76 -1.04 -8.31 11.59
C LEU A 76 -0.13 -9.46 12.05
N ARG A 77 -0.62 -10.37 12.90
CA ARG A 77 0.07 -11.62 13.33
C ARG A 77 1.53 -11.43 13.80
N ASN A 78 1.86 -10.32 14.46
CA ASN A 78 3.19 -10.04 15.01
C ASN A 78 4.34 -10.15 13.98
N GLN A 79 4.14 -9.63 12.78
CA GLN A 79 5.14 -9.62 11.73
C GLN A 79 6.14 -8.48 11.92
N ASP A 80 7.45 -8.74 11.78
CA ASP A 80 8.50 -7.70 11.89
C ASP A 80 8.30 -6.51 10.94
N SER A 81 7.58 -6.74 9.83
CA SER A 81 7.15 -5.68 8.93
C SER A 81 5.75 -5.90 8.38
N ALA A 82 4.98 -4.82 8.34
CA ALA A 82 3.60 -4.79 7.84
C ALA A 82 3.45 -3.81 6.67
N VAL A 83 3.09 -4.35 5.50
CA VAL A 83 2.54 -3.60 4.37
C VAL A 83 1.03 -3.80 4.40
N ILE A 84 0.32 -2.79 4.91
CA ILE A 84 -1.12 -2.83 5.15
C ILE A 84 -1.85 -2.32 3.91
N LEU A 85 -2.80 -3.09 3.39
CA LEU A 85 -3.70 -2.63 2.33
C LEU A 85 -4.87 -1.86 2.91
N MET A 86 -5.07 -0.64 2.41
CA MET A 86 -6.22 0.24 2.66
C MET A 86 -6.51 1.06 1.40
N HIS A 87 -7.71 1.63 1.30
CA HIS A 87 -8.17 2.45 0.19
C HIS A 87 -8.68 3.81 0.68
N ASP A 88 -8.23 4.89 0.05
CA ASP A 88 -8.54 6.29 0.36
C ASP A 88 -9.63 6.89 -0.56
N HIS A 89 -10.55 6.05 -1.03
CA HIS A 89 -11.64 6.47 -1.92
C HIS A 89 -12.83 7.04 -1.14
N ASP A 90 -13.62 7.92 -1.75
CA ASP A 90 -14.80 8.58 -1.13
C ASP A 90 -15.77 7.58 -0.47
N ALA A 91 -15.94 6.38 -1.05
CA ALA A 91 -16.80 5.34 -0.50
C ALA A 91 -16.18 4.56 0.70
N LYS A 92 -15.03 4.99 1.23
CA LYS A 92 -14.24 4.33 2.27
C LYS A 92 -14.04 5.20 3.52
N GLU A 93 -15.02 6.04 3.85
CA GLU A 93 -15.01 6.90 5.05
C GLU A 93 -14.61 6.14 6.33
N THR A 94 -15.15 4.93 6.53
CA THR A 94 -14.85 4.11 7.71
C THR A 94 -13.40 3.63 7.79
N THR A 95 -12.66 3.64 6.67
CA THR A 95 -11.21 3.38 6.66
C THR A 95 -10.44 4.54 7.28
N ALA A 96 -10.82 5.77 6.95
CA ALA A 96 -10.25 6.96 7.58
C ALA A 96 -10.62 7.02 9.07
N GLU A 97 -11.84 6.63 9.45
CA GLU A 97 -12.28 6.56 10.85
C GLU A 97 -11.50 5.52 11.67
N ALA A 98 -11.13 4.37 11.08
CA ALA A 98 -10.36 3.32 11.76
C ALA A 98 -8.87 3.66 11.91
N LEU A 99 -8.35 4.58 11.07
CA LEU A 99 -6.92 4.82 10.96
C LEU A 99 -6.26 5.32 12.26
N PRO A 100 -6.85 6.21 13.08
CA PRO A 100 -6.26 6.63 14.35
C PRO A 100 -5.99 5.46 15.31
N GLU A 101 -6.96 4.56 15.51
CA GLU A 101 -6.78 3.41 16.41
C GLU A 101 -5.72 2.44 15.86
N ILE A 102 -5.69 2.21 14.54
CA ILE A 102 -4.67 1.36 13.92
C ILE A 102 -3.27 1.95 14.14
N ILE A 103 -3.11 3.27 14.00
CA ILE A 103 -1.84 3.96 14.22
C ILE A 103 -1.41 3.82 15.69
N GLU A 104 -2.30 4.13 16.63
CA GLU A 104 -2.02 4.04 18.07
C GLU A 104 -1.64 2.62 18.48
N TYR A 105 -2.36 1.61 17.96
CA TYR A 105 -2.04 0.22 18.20
C TYR A 105 -0.64 -0.14 17.69
N LEU A 106 -0.31 0.20 16.44
CA LEU A 106 1.01 -0.07 15.86
C LEU A 106 2.14 0.61 16.64
N GLN A 107 1.95 1.86 17.07
CA GLN A 107 2.92 2.58 17.91
C GLN A 107 3.10 1.89 19.26
N SER A 108 2.01 1.42 19.88
CA SER A 108 2.05 0.69 21.16
C SER A 108 2.79 -0.65 21.06
N GLU A 109 2.74 -1.29 19.89
CA GLU A 109 3.47 -2.52 19.58
C GLU A 109 4.92 -2.26 19.11
N GLY A 110 5.35 -0.99 19.08
CA GLY A 110 6.73 -0.59 18.76
C GLY A 110 7.04 -0.44 17.27
N TYR A 111 6.04 -0.42 16.39
CA TYR A 111 6.25 -0.19 14.96
C TYR A 111 6.61 1.27 14.67
N THR A 112 7.39 1.47 13.61
CA THR A 112 7.67 2.79 13.03
C THR A 112 7.11 2.85 11.62
N PHE A 113 6.45 3.96 11.28
CA PHE A 113 5.91 4.20 9.94
C PHE A 113 7.01 4.68 9.00
N LYS A 114 7.04 4.10 7.80
CA LYS A 114 7.97 4.46 6.73
C LYS A 114 7.25 4.56 5.41
N THR A 115 7.87 5.23 4.46
CA THR A 115 7.42 5.20 3.08
C THR A 115 7.89 3.92 2.41
N LEU A 116 7.26 3.55 1.28
CA LEU A 116 7.70 2.40 0.50
C LEU A 116 9.05 2.62 -0.19
N ALA A 117 9.51 3.87 -0.32
CA ALA A 117 10.85 4.18 -0.82
C ALA A 117 11.95 3.63 0.10
N ASP A 118 11.67 3.50 1.40
CA ASP A 118 12.59 2.96 2.40
C ASP A 118 12.54 1.42 2.49
N PHE A 119 11.64 0.79 1.74
CA PHE A 119 11.38 -0.63 1.84
C PHE A 119 12.19 -1.40 0.79
N ASN A 120 13.11 -2.25 1.26
CA ASN A 120 13.92 -3.06 0.35
C ASN A 120 13.10 -4.26 -0.13
N PHE A 121 12.40 -4.09 -1.24
CA PHE A 121 11.62 -5.17 -1.85
C PHE A 121 12.56 -6.19 -2.49
N GLN A 122 12.66 -7.38 -1.90
CA GLN A 122 13.34 -8.52 -2.53
C GLN A 122 12.37 -9.16 -3.53
N TYR A 123 12.64 -8.97 -4.82
CA TYR A 123 11.97 -9.70 -5.92
C TYR A 123 13.00 -10.53 -6.69
#